data_AF-A0A5D4R8X9-F1
#
_entry.id   AF-A0A5D4R8X9-F1
#
_cell.length_a   1.000
_cell.length_b   1.000
_cell.length_c   1.000
_cell.angle_alpha   90.00
_cell.angle_beta   90.00
_cell.angle_gamma   90.00
#
_symmetry.space_group_name_H-M   'P 1'
#
loop_
_entity.id
_entity.type
_entity.pdbx_description
1 polymer ?
#
loop_
_entity_poly.entity_id
_entity_poly.type
_entity_poly.pdbx_seq_one_letter_code
_entity_poly.pdbx_strand_id
1 'polypeptide(L)' 'MPTLMIVLLLTAFCLFLALRQKKTIFLAIPFLGIFVYFLVQIILVPAPFLDTIKFIFSLS' A
#
# COMPACT_ATOMS: atom_id res chain seq x y z
N MET A 1 -4.59 -0.06 14.36
CA MET A 1 -3.42 -0.32 15.21
C MET A 1 -2.48 -1.43 14.70
N PRO A 2 -2.94 -2.59 14.18
CA PRO A 2 -2.02 -3.65 13.75
C PRO A 2 -1.21 -3.33 12.48
N THR A 3 -1.76 -2.54 11.56
CA THR A 3 -1.10 -2.11 10.32
C THR A 3 0.16 -1.28 10.56
N LEU A 4 0.14 -0.38 11.54
CA LEU A 4 1.31 0.41 11.92
C LEU A 4 2.44 -0.48 12.46
N MET A 5 2.11 -1.47 13.30
CA MET A 5 3.11 -2.41 13.82
C MET A 5 3.78 -3.22 12.71
N ILE A 6 3.03 -3.65 11.69
CA ILE A 6 3.57 -4.38 10.55
C ILE A 6 4.56 -3.52 9.75
N VAL A 7 4.19 -2.27 9.45
CA VAL A 7 5.07 -1.34 8.72
C VAL A 7 6.33 -1.04 9.53
N LEU A 8 6.22 -0.92 10.85
CA LEU A 8 7.34 -0.60 11.74
C LEU A 8 8.33 -1.77 11.84
N LEU A 9 7.83 -3.01 11.97
CA LEU A 9 8.66 -4.21 11.94
C LEU A 9 9.33 -4.40 10.57
N LEU A 10 8.59 -4.20 9.48
CA LEU A 10 9.13 -4.26 8.11
C LEU A 10 10.25 -3.23 7.93
N THR A 11 10.05 -1.99 8.39
CA THR A 11 11.02 -0.91 8.28
C THR A 11 12.27 -1.19 9.12
N ALA A 12 12.11 -1.68 10.35
CA ALA A 12 13.23 -2.06 11.21
C ALA A 12 14.06 -3.21 10.59
N PHE A 13 13.40 -4.20 10.00
CA PHE A 13 14.06 -5.29 9.28
C PHE A 13 14.82 -4.79 8.05
N CYS A 14 14.21 -3.92 7.24
CA CYS A 14 14.86 -3.33 6.07
C CYS A 14 16.06 -2.46 6.45
N LEU A 15 15.95 -1.70 7.54
CA LEU A 15 17.06 -0.91 8.09
C LEU A 15 18.20 -1.82 8.54
N PHE A 16 17.90 -2.89 9.28
CA PHE A 16 18.89 -3.87 9.70
C PHE A 16 19.63 -4.50 8.51
N LEU A 17 18.90 -4.92 7.47
CA LEU A 17 19.50 -5.45 6.24
C LEU A 17 20.34 -4.42 5.50
N ALA A 18 19.88 -3.17 5.40
CA ALA A 18 20.62 -2.11 4.73
C ALA A 18 21.96 -1.81 5.41
N LEU A 19 21.97 -1.78 6.74
CA LEU A 19 23.18 -1.57 7.53
C LEU A 19 24.11 -2.79 7.43
N ARG A 20 23.57 -4.01 7.54
CA ARG A 20 24.37 -5.24 7.47
C ARG A 20 25.00 -5.47 6.09
N GLN A 21 24.27 -5.18 5.02
CA GLN A 21 24.75 -5.40 3.65
C GLN A 21 25.40 -4.16 3.04
N LYS A 22 25.42 -3.02 3.76
CA LYS A 22 25.85 -1.69 3.26
C LYS A 22 25.17 -1.30 1.93
N LYS A 23 23.96 -1.78 1.70
CA LYS A 23 23.15 -1.45 0.51
C LYS A 23 21.95 -0.65 0.98
N THR A 24 22.00 0.66 0.77
CA THR A 24 20.89 1.57 1.11
C THR A 24 19.62 1.28 0.32
N ILE A 25 19.71 0.51 -0.78
CA ILE A 25 18.57 0.09 -1.59
C ILE A 25 17.48 -0.64 -0.78
N PHE A 26 17.86 -1.34 0.31
CA PHE A 26 16.87 -2.01 1.18
C PHE A 26 15.94 -1.03 1.89
N LEU A 27 16.36 0.23 2.12
CA LEU A 27 15.45 1.26 2.67
C LEU A 27 14.37 1.66 1.66
N ALA A 28 14.52 1.41 0.36
CA ALA A 28 13.48 1.73 -0.62
C ALA A 28 12.25 0.81 -0.48
N ILE A 29 12.44 -0.42 0.04
CA ILE A 29 11.39 -1.43 0.19
C ILE A 29 10.17 -0.91 0.99
N PRO A 30 10.33 -0.33 2.20
CA PRO A 30 9.18 0.22 2.93
C PRO A 30 8.49 1.38 2.19
N PHE A 31 9.23 2.25 1.50
CA PHE A 31 8.64 3.32 0.69
C PHE A 31 7.86 2.77 -0.50
N LEU A 32 8.39 1.74 -1.17
CA LEU A 32 7.76 1.10 -2.31
C LEU A 32 6.48 0.35 -1.88
N GLY A 33 6.50 -0.28 -0.69
CA GLY A 33 5.31 -0.88 -0.09
C GLY A 33 4.20 0.13 0.19
N ILE A 34 4.55 1.30 0.74
CA ILE A 34 3.60 2.40 0.95
C ILE A 34 3.08 2.93 -0.39
N PHE A 35 3.95 3.10 -1.38
CA PHE A 35 3.57 3.57 -2.71
C PHE A 35 2.57 2.63 -3.39
N VAL A 36 2.85 1.32 -3.38
CA VAL A 36 1.93 0.30 -3.92
C VAL A 36 0.60 0.32 -3.19
N TYR A 37 0.60 0.44 -1.86
CA TYR A 37 -0.62 0.54 -1.07
C TYR A 37 -1.49 1.73 -1.50
N PHE A 38 -0.89 2.91 -1.71
CA PHE A 38 -1.60 4.08 -2.23
C PHE A 38 -2.10 3.87 -3.65
N LEU A 39 -1.30 3.25 -4.52
CA LEU A 39 -1.66 2.98 -5.91
C LEU A 39 -2.92 2.09 -5.97
N VAL A 40 -2.96 1.02 -5.16
CA VAL A 40 -4.13 0.16 -5.02
C VAL A 40 -5.35 0.96 -4.53
N GLN A 41 -5.19 1.83 -3.52
CA GLN A 41 -6.31 2.66 -3.08
C GLN A 41 -6.85 3.56 -4.19
N ILE A 42 -5.96 4.24 -4.93
CA ILE A 42 -6.35 5.13 -6.04
C ILE A 42 -7.14 4.37 -7.11
N ILE A 43 -6.67 3.16 -7.46
CA ILE A 43 -7.36 2.29 -8.44
C ILE A 43 -8.74 1.86 -7.93
N LEU A 44 -8.93 1.72 -6.61
CA LEU A 44 -10.18 1.30 -6.00
C LEU A 44 -11.16 2.45 -5.71
N VAL A 45 -10.73 3.72 -5.81
CA VAL A 45 -11.60 4.91 -5.65
C VAL A 45 -12.87 4.87 -6.53
N PRO A 46 -12.84 4.42 -7.80
CA PRO A 46 -14.03 4.39 -8.65
C PRO A 46 -14.98 3.20 -8.39
N ALA A 47 -14.66 2.26 -7.49
CA ALA A 47 -15.56 1.16 -7.15
C ALA A 47 -16.99 1.63 -6.76
N PRO A 48 -17.17 2.60 -5.83
CA PRO A 48 -18.50 3.13 -5.50
C PRO A 48 -19.21 3.83 -6.67
N PHE A 49 -18.46 4.37 -7.64
CA PHE A 49 -19.05 4.95 -8.85
C PHE A 49 -19.64 3.86 -9.77
N LEU A 50 -18.94 2.74 -9.94
CA LEU A 50 -19.48 1.59 -10.66
C LEU A 50 -20.73 1.02 -10.00
N ASP A 51 -20.77 1.00 -8.67
CA ASP A 51 -21.95 0.57 -7.93
C ASP A 51 -23.15 1.51 -8.15
N THR A 52 -22.89 2.81 -8.27
CA THR A 52 -23.93 3.82 -8.59
C THR A 52 -24.48 3.63 -10.01
N ILE A 53 -23.62 3.37 -11.00
CA ILE A 53 -24.06 3.10 -12.37
C ILE A 53 -24.94 1.84 -12.42
N LYS A 54 -24.50 0.75 -11.78
CA LYS A 54 -25.28 -0.49 -11.70
C LYS A 54 -26.65 -0.27 -11.04
N PHE A 55 -26.70 0.54 -9.99
CA PHE A 55 -27.95 0.90 -9.33
C PHE A 55 -28.91 1.62 -10.28
N ILE A 56 -28.44 2.62 -11.03
CA ILE A 56 -29.27 3.35 -12.00
C ILE A 56 -29.84 2.41 -13.07
N PHE A 57 -29.01 1.53 -13.64
CA PHE A 57 -29.47 0.56 -14.65
C PHE A 57 -30.37 -0.55 -14.09
N SER A 58 -30.37 -0.78 -12.79
CA SER A 58 -31.30 -1.73 -12.15
C SER A 58 -32.71 -1.16 -11.97
N LEU A 59 -32.90 0.16 -12.11
CA LEU A 59 -34.18 0.85 -11.93
C LEU A 59 -34.98 1.01 -13.24
N SER A 60 -34.36 0.74 -14.38
CA SER A 60 -34.99 0.71 -15.71
C SER A 60 -35.46 -0.69 -16.08
#